data_AF-A0A821J163-F1
#
_entry.id   AF-A0A821J163-F1
#
_cell.length_a   1.000
_cell.length_b   1.000
_cell.length_c   1.000
_cell.angle_alpha   90.00
_cell.angle_beta   90.00
_cell.angle_gamma   90.00
#
_symmetry.space_group_name_H-M   'P 1'
#
loop_
_entity.id
_entity.type
_entity.pdbx_description
1 polymer ?
#
loop_
_entity_poly.entity_id
_entity_poly.type
_entity_poly.pdbx_seq_one_letter_code
_entity_poly.pdbx_strand_id
1 'polypeptide(L)'
;MKLFAAILVPLMIGAFTVVTTLQDSNSTRYQREADLTRMERQGQLQGAAEKCQNIADLAKLHEQQDYNDRAAKELHMQNVYDAYMRDLTSIILKLNINLTSSELLFVQSRTLSVLDQIDLKRKWYLIKFLYDSELLYVRDAGYRFVDLGGADLSNVRF
;
A
#
# COMPACT_ATOMS: atom_id res chain seq x y z
N MET A 1 87.11 38.15 13.91
CA MET A 1 86.03 37.34 13.30
C MET A 1 84.88 36.96 14.25
N LYS A 2 84.99 37.11 15.59
CA LYS A 2 83.90 36.70 16.54
C LYS A 2 82.71 37.67 16.66
N LEU A 3 82.86 38.94 16.31
CA LEU A 3 81.81 39.97 16.43
C LEU A 3 80.67 39.84 15.41
N PHE A 4 80.95 39.33 14.20
CA PHE A 4 79.92 39.12 13.17
C PHE A 4 78.95 37.97 13.53
N ALA A 5 79.44 36.92 14.17
CA ALA A 5 78.61 35.78 14.59
C ALA A 5 77.58 36.17 15.66
N ALA A 6 77.90 37.13 16.54
CA ALA A 6 77.03 37.56 17.64
C ALA A 6 75.77 38.30 17.16
N ILE A 7 75.82 38.96 16.00
CA ILE A 7 74.68 39.69 15.41
C ILE A 7 73.88 38.78 14.46
N LEU A 8 74.55 37.83 13.80
CA LEU A 8 73.93 36.97 12.80
C LEU A 8 72.98 35.92 13.40
N VAL A 9 73.34 35.34 14.56
CA VAL A 9 72.56 34.26 15.19
C VAL A 9 71.16 34.71 15.64
N PRO A 10 70.98 35.86 16.34
CA PRO A 10 69.65 36.34 16.73
C PRO A 10 68.75 36.68 15.54
N LEU A 11 69.34 37.19 14.45
CA LEU A 11 68.59 37.59 13.25
C LEU A 11 68.05 36.38 12.49
N MET A 12 68.81 35.29 12.43
CA MET A 12 68.35 34.01 11.86
C MET A 12 67.22 33.38 12.69
N ILE A 13 67.30 33.46 14.03
CA ILE A 13 66.23 32.96 14.92
C ILE A 13 64.96 33.79 14.72
N GLY A 14 65.06 35.12 14.65
CA GLY A 14 63.91 36.00 14.42
C GLY A 14 63.23 35.73 13.07
N ALA A 15 64.02 35.62 11.99
CA ALA A 15 63.50 35.33 10.65
C ALA A 15 62.82 33.96 10.59
N PHE A 16 63.45 32.92 11.18
CA PHE A 16 62.85 31.59 11.28
C PHE A 16 61.52 31.61 12.03
N THR A 17 61.47 32.32 13.17
CA THR A 17 60.26 32.44 13.99
C THR A 17 59.10 33.09 13.23
N VAL A 18 59.36 34.11 12.41
CA VAL A 18 58.34 34.78 11.58
C VAL A 18 57.83 33.84 10.48
N VAL A 19 58.72 33.07 9.83
CA VAL A 19 58.32 32.11 8.80
C VAL A 19 57.49 30.98 9.39
N THR A 20 57.89 30.43 10.54
CA THR A 20 57.14 29.34 11.18
C THR A 20 55.76 29.81 11.65
N THR A 21 55.65 31.02 12.22
CA THR A 21 54.34 31.57 12.62
C THR A 21 53.42 31.85 11.43
N LEU A 22 53.95 32.30 10.29
CA LEU A 22 53.16 32.46 9.06
C LEU A 22 52.69 31.10 8.51
N GLN A 23 53.53 30.07 8.59
CA GLN A 23 53.20 28.71 8.15
C GLN A 23 52.12 28.06 9.03
N ASP A 24 52.22 28.23 10.35
CA ASP A 24 51.23 27.75 11.32
C ASP A 24 49.87 28.47 11.17
N SER A 25 49.90 29.78 10.88
CA SER A 25 48.68 30.55 10.59
C SER A 25 47.96 30.03 9.35
N ASN A 26 48.70 29.72 8.29
CA ASN A 26 48.13 29.19 7.07
C ASN A 26 47.57 27.76 7.25
N SER A 27 48.30 26.87 7.94
CA SER A 27 47.81 25.49 8.18
C SER A 27 46.51 25.47 9.01
N THR A 28 46.42 26.34 10.02
CA THR A 28 45.22 26.48 10.86
C THR A 28 44.00 26.95 10.04
N ARG A 29 44.21 27.88 9.10
CA ARG A 29 43.15 28.33 8.19
C ARG A 29 42.66 27.21 7.27
N TYR A 30 43.58 26.46 6.67
CA TYR A 30 43.24 25.30 5.83
C TYR A 30 42.49 24.21 6.60
N GLN A 31 42.87 23.94 7.86
CA GLN A 31 42.15 22.98 8.70
C GLN A 31 40.72 23.45 9.01
N ARG A 32 40.53 24.73 9.36
CA ARG A 32 39.18 25.28 9.62
C ARG A 32 38.28 25.21 8.39
N GLU A 33 38.79 25.53 7.21
CA GLU A 33 38.02 25.43 5.96
C GLU A 33 37.66 23.97 5.64
N ALA A 34 38.59 23.04 5.84
CA ALA A 34 38.33 21.61 5.67
C ALA A 34 37.27 21.09 6.66
N ASP A 35 37.32 21.53 7.91
CA ASP A 35 36.37 21.15 8.96
C ASP A 35 34.97 21.73 8.70
N LEU A 36 34.86 22.99 8.26
CA LEU A 36 33.60 23.60 7.84
C LEU A 36 32.97 22.82 6.68
N THR A 37 33.76 22.51 5.65
CA THR A 37 33.29 21.74 4.49
C THR A 37 32.79 20.34 4.90
N ARG A 38 33.48 19.70 5.85
CA ARG A 38 33.06 18.38 6.38
C ARG A 38 31.76 18.47 7.15
N MET A 39 31.60 19.49 8.00
CA MET A 39 30.36 19.72 8.73
C MET A 39 29.17 19.98 7.80
N GLU A 40 29.35 20.80 6.76
CA GLU A 40 28.30 21.05 5.77
C GLU A 40 27.90 19.78 5.02
N ARG A 41 28.87 19.00 4.54
CA ARG A 41 28.60 17.72 3.87
C ARG A 41 27.90 16.74 4.81
N GLN A 42 28.33 16.66 6.06
CA GLN A 42 27.72 15.77 7.04
C GLN A 42 26.27 16.17 7.34
N GLY A 43 26.00 17.47 7.50
CA GLY A 43 24.63 17.99 7.67
C GLY A 43 23.74 17.72 6.45
N GLN A 44 24.27 17.90 5.23
CA GLN A 44 23.53 17.58 4.00
C GLN A 44 23.24 16.08 3.88
N LEU A 45 24.22 15.22 4.19
CA LEU A 45 24.04 13.78 4.16
C LEU A 45 23.03 13.31 5.22
N GLN A 46 23.08 13.87 6.43
CA GLN A 46 22.11 13.57 7.48
C GLN A 46 20.69 14.01 7.08
N GLY A 47 20.54 15.25 6.56
CA GLY A 47 19.24 15.73 6.09
C GLY A 47 18.69 14.95 4.90
N ALA A 48 19.55 14.48 3.99
CA ALA A 48 19.14 13.60 2.90
C ALA A 48 18.72 12.21 3.40
N ALA A 49 19.49 11.63 4.34
CA ALA A 49 19.18 10.35 4.94
C ALA A 49 17.84 10.37 5.71
N GLU A 50 17.60 11.43 6.48
CA GLU A 50 16.35 11.61 7.22
C GLU A 50 15.15 11.74 6.28
N LYS A 51 15.28 12.52 5.19
CA LYS A 51 14.23 12.61 4.16
C LYS A 51 13.97 11.27 3.49
N CYS A 52 15.01 10.54 3.12
CA CYS A 52 14.88 9.20 2.55
C CYS A 52 14.17 8.24 3.50
N GLN A 53 14.47 8.32 4.80
CA GLN A 53 13.83 7.50 5.83
C GLN A 53 12.34 7.85 5.97
N ASN A 54 12.00 9.13 6.07
CA ASN A 54 10.61 9.59 6.16
C ASN A 54 9.78 9.17 4.93
N ILE A 55 10.36 9.22 3.73
CA ILE A 55 9.70 8.76 2.50
C ILE A 55 9.50 7.24 2.53
N ALA A 56 10.50 6.48 2.97
CA ALA A 56 10.40 5.02 3.08
C ALA A 56 9.33 4.61 4.10
N ASP A 57 9.23 5.31 5.23
CA ASP A 57 8.21 5.05 6.24
C ASP A 57 6.80 5.43 5.78
N LEU A 58 6.67 6.54 5.03
CA LEU A 58 5.40 6.90 4.38
C LEU A 58 4.97 5.87 3.34
N ALA A 59 5.90 5.34 2.54
CA ALA A 59 5.60 4.31 1.56
C ALA A 59 5.09 3.02 2.21
N LYS A 60 5.69 2.60 3.34
CA LYS A 60 5.22 1.45 4.12
C LYS A 60 3.82 1.65 4.68
N LEU A 61 3.51 2.87 5.16
CA LEU A 61 2.18 3.20 5.66
C LEU A 61 1.11 3.09 4.56
N HIS A 62 1.39 3.62 3.36
CA HIS A 62 0.48 3.51 2.23
C HIS A 62 0.28 2.05 1.78
N GLU A 63 1.36 1.27 1.71
CA GLU A 63 1.27 -0.15 1.36
C GLU A 63 0.43 -0.93 2.38
N GLN A 64 0.58 -0.63 3.67
CA GLN A 64 -0.21 -1.24 4.73
C GLN A 64 -1.70 -0.84 4.65
N GLN A 65 -1.99 0.42 4.33
CA GLN A 65 -3.36 0.89 4.12
C GLN A 65 -4.00 0.18 2.92
N ASP A 66 -3.31 0.13 1.79
CA ASP A 66 -3.78 -0.57 0.59
C ASP A 66 -4.07 -2.05 0.87
N TYR A 67 -3.19 -2.70 1.65
CA TYR A 67 -3.39 -4.09 2.07
C TYR A 67 -4.63 -4.24 2.95
N ASN A 68 -4.81 -3.38 3.94
CA ASN A 68 -5.95 -3.41 4.85
C ASN A 68 -7.26 -3.15 4.11
N ASP A 69 -7.28 -2.20 3.17
CA ASP A 69 -8.46 -1.87 2.38
C ASP A 69 -8.87 -3.03 1.47
N ARG A 70 -7.88 -3.71 0.85
CA ARG A 70 -8.12 -4.93 0.07
C ARG A 70 -8.67 -6.05 0.94
N ALA A 71 -8.10 -6.25 2.13
CA ALA A 71 -8.55 -7.28 3.06
C ALA A 71 -9.98 -6.99 3.58
N ALA A 72 -10.29 -5.73 3.89
CA ALA A 72 -11.62 -5.29 4.32
C ALA A 72 -12.66 -5.49 3.21
N LYS A 73 -12.31 -5.14 1.96
CA LYS A 73 -13.17 -5.39 0.80
C LYS A 73 -13.44 -6.87 0.60
N GLU A 74 -12.40 -7.71 0.69
CA GLU A 74 -12.53 -9.17 0.56
C GLU A 74 -13.43 -9.76 1.65
N LEU A 75 -13.23 -9.34 2.90
CA LEU A 75 -14.07 -9.75 4.03
C LEU A 75 -15.53 -9.33 3.84
N HIS A 76 -15.76 -8.11 3.34
CA HIS A 76 -17.10 -7.64 3.04
C HIS A 76 -17.79 -8.49 1.98
N MET A 77 -17.11 -8.77 0.85
CA MET A 77 -17.65 -9.61 -0.23
C MET A 77 -17.96 -11.03 0.26
N GLN A 78 -17.09 -11.60 1.09
CA GLN A 78 -17.31 -12.91 1.72
C GLN A 78 -18.55 -12.90 2.63
N ASN A 79 -18.68 -11.88 3.49
CA ASN A 79 -19.83 -11.76 4.39
C ASN A 79 -21.15 -11.62 3.63
N VAL A 80 -21.18 -10.83 2.55
CA VAL A 80 -22.36 -10.69 1.68
C VAL A 80 -22.73 -12.03 1.06
N TYR A 81 -21.76 -12.76 0.52
CA TYR A 81 -21.96 -14.09 -0.05
C TYR A 81 -22.50 -15.09 0.98
N ASP A 82 -21.86 -15.19 2.15
CA ASP A 82 -22.24 -16.16 3.19
C ASP A 82 -23.61 -15.84 3.82
N ALA A 83 -23.93 -14.56 4.00
CA ALA A 83 -25.25 -14.15 4.44
C ALA A 83 -26.31 -14.55 3.42
N TYR A 84 -26.08 -14.27 2.15
CA TYR A 84 -27.01 -14.59 1.09
C TYR A 84 -27.18 -16.10 0.88
N MET A 85 -26.11 -16.89 0.92
CA MET A 85 -26.20 -18.35 0.80
C MET A 85 -27.01 -18.97 1.96
N ARG A 86 -26.88 -18.43 3.18
CA ARG A 86 -27.72 -18.84 4.32
C ARG A 86 -29.19 -18.49 4.10
N ASP A 87 -29.47 -17.27 3.66
CA ASP A 87 -30.83 -16.82 3.35
C ASP A 87 -31.46 -17.70 2.26
N LEU A 88 -30.72 -17.95 1.19
CA LEU A 88 -31.17 -18.73 0.05
C LEU A 88 -31.40 -20.20 0.43
N THR A 89 -30.51 -20.79 1.22
CA THR A 89 -30.70 -22.16 1.76
C THR A 89 -31.98 -22.24 2.59
N SER A 90 -32.24 -21.25 3.45
CA SER A 90 -33.48 -21.17 4.25
C SER A 90 -34.72 -21.08 3.35
N ILE A 91 -34.64 -20.29 2.27
CA ILE A 91 -35.73 -20.16 1.30
C ILE A 91 -35.95 -21.47 0.53
N ILE A 92 -34.89 -22.19 0.16
CA ILE A 92 -34.99 -23.50 -0.50
C ILE A 92 -35.64 -24.54 0.39
N LEU A 93 -35.31 -24.55 1.69
CA LEU A 93 -35.98 -25.44 2.63
C LEU A 93 -37.48 -25.11 2.75
N LYS A 94 -37.85 -23.83 2.60
CA LYS A 94 -39.26 -23.39 2.54
C LYS A 94 -39.93 -23.67 1.19
N LEU A 95 -39.18 -23.72 0.08
CA LEU A 95 -39.72 -24.01 -1.26
C LEU A 95 -40.48 -25.34 -1.30
N ASN A 96 -40.06 -26.32 -0.51
CA ASN A 96 -40.78 -27.59 -0.33
C ASN A 96 -42.19 -27.44 0.27
N ILE A 97 -42.60 -26.24 0.69
CA ILE A 97 -43.86 -25.95 1.40
C ILE A 97 -44.78 -24.98 0.61
N ASN A 98 -44.35 -24.51 -0.58
CA ASN A 98 -44.92 -23.43 -1.44
C ASN A 98 -44.45 -22.00 -1.07
N LEU A 99 -43.77 -21.34 -2.01
CA LEU A 99 -43.48 -19.90 -1.94
C LEU A 99 -44.59 -19.07 -2.58
N THR A 100 -44.77 -17.86 -2.05
CA THR A 100 -45.61 -16.80 -2.64
C THR A 100 -44.86 -16.06 -3.75
N SER A 101 -45.58 -15.47 -4.70
CA SER A 101 -44.98 -14.62 -5.76
C SER A 101 -44.14 -13.46 -5.22
N SER A 102 -44.49 -12.92 -4.05
CA SER A 102 -43.71 -11.89 -3.37
C SER A 102 -42.34 -12.38 -2.90
N GLU A 103 -42.26 -13.62 -2.42
CA GLU A 103 -40.99 -14.21 -1.99
C GLU A 103 -40.08 -14.51 -3.18
N LEU A 104 -40.66 -14.89 -4.32
CA LEU A 104 -39.92 -15.08 -5.58
C LEU A 104 -39.26 -13.78 -6.06
N LEU A 105 -40.02 -12.68 -6.07
CA LEU A 105 -39.49 -11.36 -6.42
C LEU A 105 -38.42 -10.89 -5.43
N PHE A 106 -38.60 -11.20 -4.15
CA PHE A 106 -37.58 -10.92 -3.13
C PHE A 106 -36.29 -11.70 -3.40
N VAL A 107 -36.37 -13.01 -3.70
CA VAL A 107 -35.20 -13.81 -4.06
C VAL A 107 -34.52 -13.21 -5.28
N GLN A 108 -35.27 -12.97 -6.36
CA GLN A 108 -34.72 -12.43 -7.60
C GLN A 108 -33.99 -11.09 -7.39
N SER A 109 -34.65 -10.12 -6.75
CA SER A 109 -34.04 -8.80 -6.50
C SER A 109 -32.77 -8.90 -5.64
N ARG A 110 -32.79 -9.77 -4.62
CA ARG A 110 -31.63 -10.01 -3.76
C ARG A 110 -30.51 -10.73 -4.48
N THR A 111 -30.82 -11.69 -5.37
CA THR A 111 -29.82 -12.35 -6.22
C THR A 111 -29.08 -11.33 -7.07
N LEU A 112 -29.80 -10.46 -7.78
CA LEU A 112 -29.20 -9.45 -8.65
C LEU A 112 -28.31 -8.49 -7.84
N SER A 113 -28.82 -8.01 -6.70
CA SER A 113 -28.05 -7.12 -5.82
C SER A 113 -26.78 -7.78 -5.26
N VAL A 114 -26.83 -9.07 -4.91
CA VAL A 114 -25.66 -9.81 -4.41
C VAL A 114 -24.65 -10.06 -5.51
N LEU A 115 -25.10 -10.40 -6.72
CA LEU A 115 -24.21 -10.55 -7.87
C LEU A 115 -23.40 -9.28 -8.11
N ASP A 116 -23.99 -8.09 -8.00
CA ASP A 116 -23.25 -6.83 -8.20
C ASP A 116 -22.19 -6.54 -7.12
N GLN A 117 -22.28 -7.19 -5.96
CA GLN A 117 -21.42 -6.92 -4.79
C GLN A 117 -20.31 -7.95 -4.61
N ILE A 118 -20.35 -9.10 -5.28
CA ILE A 118 -19.39 -10.18 -5.11
C ILE A 118 -18.43 -10.30 -6.31
N ASP A 119 -17.27 -10.89 -6.07
CA ASP A 119 -16.28 -11.13 -7.12
C ASP A 119 -16.69 -12.25 -8.07
N LEU A 120 -15.94 -12.35 -9.18
CA LEU A 120 -16.20 -13.28 -10.26
C LEU A 120 -16.28 -14.75 -9.82
N LYS A 121 -15.38 -15.19 -8.93
CA LYS A 121 -15.33 -16.58 -8.48
C LYS A 121 -16.61 -16.92 -7.70
N ARG A 122 -17.04 -16.03 -6.81
CA ARG A 122 -18.27 -16.18 -6.03
C ARG A 122 -19.53 -16.07 -6.91
N LYS A 123 -19.55 -15.20 -7.92
CA LYS A 123 -20.60 -15.16 -8.95
C LYS A 123 -20.78 -16.53 -9.60
N TRP A 124 -19.68 -17.14 -10.06
CA TRP A 124 -19.72 -18.44 -10.71
C TRP A 124 -20.29 -19.52 -9.79
N TYR A 125 -19.83 -19.61 -8.53
CA TYR A 125 -20.38 -20.58 -7.58
C TYR A 125 -21.86 -20.34 -7.30
N LEU A 126 -22.29 -19.09 -7.15
CA LEU A 126 -23.69 -18.77 -6.93
C LEU A 126 -24.54 -19.19 -8.13
N ILE A 127 -24.14 -18.83 -9.35
CA ILE A 127 -24.88 -19.17 -10.56
C ILE A 127 -24.94 -20.68 -10.74
N LYS A 128 -23.81 -21.39 -10.54
CA LYS A 128 -23.78 -22.85 -10.56
C LYS A 128 -24.72 -23.44 -9.51
N PHE A 129 -24.70 -22.92 -8.29
CA PHE A 129 -25.60 -23.37 -7.24
C PHE A 129 -27.08 -23.19 -7.63
N LEU A 130 -27.43 -22.02 -8.16
CA LEU A 130 -28.81 -21.73 -8.60
C LEU A 130 -29.21 -22.67 -9.76
N TYR A 131 -28.28 -23.00 -10.65
CA TYR A 131 -28.49 -23.96 -11.73
C TYR A 131 -28.73 -25.37 -11.19
N ASP A 132 -27.81 -25.86 -10.35
CA ASP A 132 -27.85 -27.20 -9.76
C ASP A 132 -29.08 -27.40 -8.86
N SER A 133 -29.61 -26.32 -8.31
CA SER A 133 -30.82 -26.32 -7.47
C SER A 133 -32.12 -26.10 -8.26
N GLU A 134 -32.06 -26.07 -9.59
CA GLU A 134 -33.20 -25.81 -10.49
C GLU A 134 -33.92 -24.46 -10.22
N LEU A 135 -33.20 -23.51 -9.60
CA LEU A 135 -33.69 -22.14 -9.35
C LEU A 135 -33.45 -21.23 -10.55
N LEU A 136 -32.49 -21.60 -11.41
CA LEU A 136 -32.39 -21.03 -12.75
C LEU A 136 -33.34 -21.77 -13.69
N TYR A 137 -33.98 -20.99 -14.55
CA TYR A 137 -34.82 -21.41 -15.67
C TYR A 137 -34.74 -22.90 -16.07
N VAL A 138 -35.77 -23.68 -15.70
CA VAL A 138 -36.03 -25.01 -16.29
C VAL A 138 -37.24 -24.88 -17.22
N ARG A 139 -37.03 -25.28 -18.48
CA ARG A 139 -37.89 -24.99 -19.64
C ARG A 139 -39.31 -25.61 -19.56
N ASP A 140 -39.57 -26.50 -18.60
CA ASP A 140 -40.79 -27.33 -18.58
C ASP A 140 -41.88 -26.90 -17.58
N ALA A 141 -41.62 -25.98 -16.63
CA ALA A 141 -42.57 -25.71 -15.53
C ALA A 141 -43.33 -24.37 -15.58
N GLY A 142 -43.07 -23.50 -16.56
CA GLY A 142 -43.84 -22.26 -16.76
C GLY A 142 -43.70 -21.16 -15.70
N TYR A 143 -42.95 -21.38 -14.61
CA TYR A 143 -42.69 -20.39 -13.57
C TYR A 143 -41.18 -20.12 -13.39
N ARG A 144 -40.82 -18.84 -13.25
CA ARG A 144 -39.43 -18.35 -13.06
C ARG A 144 -39.15 -18.14 -11.57
N PHE A 145 -38.05 -18.66 -11.03
CA PHE A 145 -37.58 -18.33 -9.67
C PHE A 145 -36.58 -17.18 -9.68
N VAL A 146 -35.54 -17.28 -10.51
CA VAL A 146 -34.54 -16.22 -10.67
C VAL A 146 -34.24 -16.00 -12.15
N ASP A 147 -34.56 -14.81 -12.64
CA ASP A 147 -34.15 -14.32 -13.95
C ASP A 147 -32.88 -13.46 -13.81
N LEU A 148 -31.80 -13.88 -14.48
CA LEU A 148 -30.49 -13.21 -14.45
C LEU A 148 -30.33 -12.15 -15.54
N GLY A 149 -31.37 -11.86 -16.34
CA GLY A 149 -31.28 -10.93 -17.48
C GLY A 149 -30.85 -9.49 -17.14
N GLY A 150 -30.89 -9.11 -15.86
CA GLY A 150 -30.40 -7.81 -15.36
C GLY A 150 -29.02 -7.83 -14.69
N ALA A 151 -28.37 -8.98 -14.57
CA ALA A 151 -27.07 -9.09 -13.91
C ALA A 151 -25.91 -8.85 -14.89
N ASP A 152 -24.86 -8.17 -14.44
CA ASP A 152 -23.60 -8.13 -15.18
C ASP A 152 -22.83 -9.45 -15.03
N LEU A 153 -22.98 -10.29 -16.05
CA LEU A 153 -22.33 -11.59 -16.20
C LEU A 153 -21.19 -11.57 -17.25
N SER A 154 -20.79 -10.40 -17.74
CA SER A 154 -19.80 -10.25 -18.83
C SER A 154 -18.46 -10.97 -18.57
N ASN A 155 -18.12 -11.14 -17.30
CA ASN A 155 -16.87 -11.77 -16.86
C ASN A 155 -17.02 -13.24 -16.45
N VAL A 156 -18.24 -13.78 -16.39
CA VAL A 156 -18.52 -15.18 -16.01
C VAL A 156 -18.31 -16.10 -17.21
N ARG A 157 -17.33 -17.00 -17.11
CA ARG A 157 -17.12 -18.06 -18.11
C ARG A 157 -17.91 -19.30 -17.70
N PHE A 158 -18.78 -19.78 -18.58
CA PHE A 158 -19.57 -21.00 -18.43
C PHE A 158 -18.80 -22.21 -18.96
#